data_AF-A0ABD5UWM0-F1
#
_entry.id   AF-A0ABD5UWM0-F1
#
_cell.length_a   1.000
_cell.length_b   1.000
_cell.length_c   1.000
_cell.angle_alpha   90.00
_cell.angle_beta   90.00
_cell.angle_gamma   90.00
#
_symmetry.space_group_name_H-M   'P 1'
#
loop_
_entity.id
_entity.type
_entity.pdbx_description
1 polymer ?
#
loop_
_entity_poly.entity_id
_entity_poly.type
_entity_poly.pdbx_seq_one_letter_code
_entity_poly.pdbx_strand_id
1 'polypeptide(L)'
;MDYEELFQTLPSDEKDEESIENAKTIVSYLFPRARSRSFSNLQIRENNQTYNKRRRICDPEVIDHYLRQVVPDDKLRIDEFDSFHSHDNKEDYASAFEDLVEQGGEHGRTKANQLLDQTSLNDIENVKPFFYSLFIVGDDLIRADPSYSALDRGSNWVILEFIDDILESMVRDVRGGLLDEAISEGDSVYLPVFYIESTLREHGVGGGDPEPLEKTQRMLTQSQIDSLKNVVVSKIEQAADENQLESVPNLDRVLLKWEEWSTSNQAKEWVSDVSTDTDSLLVVLNSFISQSRYASAYESGTQSFVDIEYVLKIIDLSDLKEWVSSIDKEDLEKDEADLIRIYEKGFELYEAGAATDDPSTWRTSERILDSGSEES
;
A
#
# COMPACT_ATOMS: atom_id res chain seq x y z
N MET A 1 9.94 -35.20 -24.81
CA MET A 1 9.36 -35.12 -26.16
C MET A 1 10.51 -34.75 -27.07
N ASP A 2 10.78 -35.55 -28.10
CA ASP A 2 11.86 -35.27 -29.04
C ASP A 2 11.34 -34.24 -30.06
N TYR A 3 11.94 -33.06 -30.09
CA TYR A 3 11.47 -31.96 -30.93
C TYR A 3 11.84 -32.16 -32.41
N GLU A 4 12.56 -33.22 -32.77
CA GLU A 4 12.89 -33.54 -34.17
C GLU A 4 11.65 -33.81 -35.03
N GLU A 5 10.56 -34.31 -34.43
CA GLU A 5 9.30 -34.59 -35.14
C GLU A 5 8.59 -33.31 -35.61
N LEU A 6 8.78 -32.18 -34.91
CA LEU A 6 8.18 -30.87 -35.26
C LEU A 6 8.71 -30.29 -36.57
N PHE A 7 9.97 -30.59 -36.92
CA PHE A 7 10.57 -30.09 -38.17
C PHE A 7 10.29 -31.00 -39.36
N GLN A 8 9.81 -32.23 -39.11
CA GLN A 8 9.40 -33.16 -40.17
C GLN A 8 8.04 -32.78 -40.78
N THR A 9 7.23 -32.00 -40.06
CA THR A 9 5.90 -31.54 -40.48
C THR A 9 5.91 -30.21 -41.26
N LEU A 10 7.08 -29.58 -41.45
CA LEU A 10 7.20 -28.36 -42.25
C LEU A 10 6.74 -28.58 -43.71
N PRO A 11 6.15 -27.56 -44.38
CA PRO A 11 5.87 -27.59 -45.80
C PRO A 11 7.11 -27.92 -46.64
N SER A 12 6.95 -28.65 -47.74
CA SER A 12 8.09 -29.14 -48.56
C SER A 12 8.97 -28.03 -49.16
N ASP A 13 8.42 -26.83 -49.30
CA ASP A 13 9.04 -25.58 -49.73
C ASP A 13 9.82 -24.86 -48.63
N GLU A 14 9.66 -25.26 -47.36
CA GLU A 14 10.37 -24.72 -46.18
C GLU A 14 11.33 -25.75 -45.55
N LYS A 15 11.56 -26.89 -46.21
CA LYS A 15 12.46 -27.97 -45.78
C LYS A 15 13.91 -27.80 -46.26
N ASP A 16 14.32 -26.60 -46.66
CA ASP A 16 15.73 -26.35 -46.90
C ASP A 16 16.49 -26.29 -45.56
N GLU A 17 17.79 -26.62 -45.61
CA GLU A 17 18.63 -26.76 -44.43
C GLU A 17 18.78 -25.44 -43.65
N GLU A 18 18.72 -24.30 -44.35
CA GLU A 18 18.84 -22.96 -43.77
C GLU A 18 17.56 -22.58 -43.00
N SER A 19 16.38 -22.82 -43.58
CA SER A 19 15.09 -22.60 -42.91
C SER A 19 14.93 -23.44 -41.64
N ILE A 20 15.36 -24.71 -41.68
CA ILE A 20 15.34 -25.59 -40.50
C ILE A 20 16.28 -25.07 -39.41
N GLU A 21 17.48 -24.61 -39.76
CA GLU A 21 18.44 -24.08 -38.77
C GLU A 21 18.00 -22.73 -38.18
N ASN A 22 17.39 -21.87 -38.99
CA ASN A 22 16.76 -20.62 -38.53
C ASN A 22 15.61 -20.91 -37.56
N ALA A 23 14.72 -21.83 -37.92
CA ALA A 23 13.61 -22.24 -37.05
C ALA A 23 14.13 -22.83 -35.72
N LYS A 24 15.19 -23.66 -35.77
CA LYS A 24 15.82 -24.18 -34.55
C LYS A 24 16.40 -23.08 -33.67
N THR A 25 17.02 -22.07 -34.27
CA THR A 25 17.57 -20.92 -33.56
C THR A 25 16.46 -20.11 -32.90
N ILE A 26 15.38 -19.83 -33.62
CA ILE A 26 14.20 -19.12 -33.09
C ILE A 26 13.58 -19.90 -31.93
N VAL A 27 13.35 -21.21 -32.09
CA VAL A 27 12.77 -22.05 -31.03
C VAL A 27 13.70 -22.14 -29.81
N SER A 28 15.01 -22.23 -30.01
CA SER A 28 15.99 -22.25 -28.90
C SER A 28 16.03 -20.92 -28.15
N TYR A 29 15.85 -19.81 -28.87
CA TYR A 29 15.78 -18.48 -28.28
C TYR A 29 14.47 -18.25 -27.53
N LEU A 30 13.33 -18.61 -28.13
CA LEU A 30 12.01 -18.43 -27.52
C LEU A 30 11.76 -19.41 -26.37
N PHE A 31 12.19 -20.66 -26.49
CA PHE A 31 11.95 -21.75 -25.53
C PHE A 31 13.27 -22.41 -25.09
N PRO A 32 14.11 -21.73 -24.29
CA PRO A 32 15.44 -22.21 -23.88
C PRO A 32 15.43 -23.52 -23.07
N ARG A 33 14.26 -23.96 -22.57
CA ARG A 33 14.08 -25.27 -21.89
C ARG A 33 13.63 -26.40 -22.80
N ALA A 34 13.39 -26.14 -24.09
CA ALA A 34 13.13 -27.19 -25.07
C ALA A 34 14.35 -28.10 -25.17
N ARG A 35 14.43 -29.11 -24.30
CA ARG A 35 15.51 -30.10 -24.28
C ARG A 35 15.35 -31.00 -25.50
N SER A 36 16.05 -30.69 -26.58
CA SER A 36 16.35 -31.65 -27.64
C SER A 36 17.85 -31.85 -27.78
N ARG A 37 18.25 -33.07 -28.15
CA ARG A 37 19.61 -33.42 -28.58
C ARG A 37 20.08 -32.54 -29.74
N SER A 38 19.15 -32.03 -30.54
CA SER A 38 19.41 -31.24 -31.75
C SER A 38 19.73 -29.76 -31.48
N PHE A 39 19.55 -29.26 -30.24
CA PHE A 39 19.82 -27.86 -29.85
C PHE A 39 21.15 -27.70 -29.07
N SER A 40 22.08 -28.66 -29.20
CA SER A 40 23.21 -28.88 -28.27
C SER A 40 24.17 -27.71 -28.08
N ASN A 41 24.13 -26.69 -28.94
CA ASN A 41 25.12 -25.61 -28.96
C ASN A 41 24.57 -24.24 -28.48
N LEU A 42 23.27 -24.12 -28.22
CA LEU A 42 22.59 -22.87 -27.82
C LEU A 42 21.95 -22.98 -26.43
N GLN A 43 22.73 -23.42 -25.44
CA GLN A 43 22.24 -23.51 -24.05
C GLN A 43 22.23 -22.12 -23.38
N ILE A 44 21.10 -21.44 -23.45
CA ILE A 44 20.85 -20.25 -22.64
C ILE A 44 20.40 -20.71 -21.24
N ARG A 45 21.31 -20.60 -20.25
CA ARG A 45 21.00 -20.93 -18.85
C ARG A 45 20.14 -19.85 -18.22
N GLU A 46 18.86 -20.13 -18.04
CA GLU A 46 17.91 -19.23 -17.37
C GLU A 46 16.91 -20.00 -16.49
N ASN A 47 16.37 -19.30 -15.49
CA ASN A 47 15.38 -19.80 -14.54
C ASN A 47 14.06 -19.02 -14.64
N ASN A 48 13.00 -19.45 -13.94
CA ASN A 48 11.69 -18.80 -14.03
C ASN A 48 11.76 -17.30 -13.66
N GLN A 49 12.57 -16.95 -12.65
CA GLN A 49 12.78 -15.55 -12.25
C GLN A 49 13.45 -14.68 -13.32
N THR A 50 14.21 -15.27 -14.25
CA THR A 50 14.82 -14.52 -15.37
C THR A 50 13.90 -14.43 -16.59
N TYR A 51 12.89 -15.28 -16.71
CA TYR A 51 11.94 -15.26 -17.83
C TYR A 51 10.97 -14.10 -17.74
N ASN A 52 10.32 -13.92 -16.59
CA ASN A 52 9.40 -12.81 -16.34
C ASN A 52 10.11 -11.45 -16.53
N LYS A 53 11.28 -11.27 -15.87
CA LYS A 53 12.09 -10.04 -16.00
C LYS A 53 12.53 -9.70 -17.43
N ARG A 54 12.66 -10.71 -18.31
CA ARG A 54 13.06 -10.53 -19.72
C ARG A 54 11.87 -10.65 -20.67
N ARG A 55 10.63 -10.63 -20.14
CA ARG A 55 9.38 -10.74 -20.89
C ARG A 55 9.40 -11.93 -21.87
N ARG A 56 9.95 -13.06 -21.44
CA ARG A 56 10.07 -14.24 -22.31
C ARG A 56 8.72 -14.90 -22.55
N ILE A 57 8.42 -15.19 -23.81
CA ILE A 57 7.21 -15.90 -24.24
C ILE A 57 7.09 -17.30 -23.61
N CYS A 58 8.21 -17.95 -23.26
CA CYS A 58 8.20 -19.27 -22.61
C CYS A 58 7.97 -19.25 -21.10
N ASP A 59 7.72 -18.09 -20.50
CA ASP A 59 7.36 -18.03 -19.10
C ASP A 59 6.06 -18.83 -18.88
N PRO A 60 6.00 -19.77 -17.91
CA PRO A 60 4.78 -20.51 -17.61
C PRO A 60 3.55 -19.63 -17.39
N GLU A 61 3.73 -18.40 -16.91
CA GLU A 61 2.66 -17.43 -16.68
C GLU A 61 2.25 -16.67 -17.95
N VAL A 62 3.05 -16.71 -19.02
CA VAL A 62 2.84 -15.93 -20.26
C VAL A 62 2.47 -16.83 -21.45
N ILE A 63 3.00 -18.05 -21.50
CA ILE A 63 2.95 -18.93 -22.68
C ILE A 63 1.52 -19.23 -23.13
N ASP A 64 0.60 -19.46 -22.19
CA ASP A 64 -0.81 -19.77 -22.50
C ASP A 64 -1.53 -18.56 -23.10
N HIS A 65 -1.26 -17.36 -22.59
CA HIS A 65 -1.82 -16.10 -23.08
C HIS A 65 -1.27 -15.75 -24.45
N TYR A 66 0.04 -15.91 -24.64
CA TYR A 66 0.71 -15.68 -25.91
C TYR A 66 0.16 -16.58 -27.02
N LEU A 67 0.01 -17.88 -26.76
CA LEU A 67 -0.51 -18.84 -27.74
C LEU A 67 -1.98 -18.59 -28.07
N ARG A 68 -2.77 -18.11 -27.10
CA ARG A 68 -4.18 -17.76 -27.28
C ARG A 68 -4.39 -16.37 -27.88
N GLN A 69 -3.33 -15.54 -27.92
CA GLN A 69 -3.39 -14.12 -28.29
C GLN A 69 -4.42 -13.34 -27.45
N VAL A 70 -4.53 -13.67 -26.16
CA VAL A 70 -5.44 -13.01 -25.22
C VAL A 70 -4.62 -12.42 -24.09
N VAL A 71 -4.75 -11.11 -23.85
CA VAL A 71 -4.27 -10.48 -22.62
C VAL A 71 -5.35 -10.67 -21.56
N PRO A 72 -5.04 -11.25 -20.39
CA PRO A 72 -5.99 -11.35 -19.29
C PRO A 72 -6.53 -9.98 -18.87
N ASP A 73 -7.79 -9.92 -18.45
CA ASP A 73 -8.45 -8.67 -18.08
C ASP A 73 -7.80 -8.03 -16.83
N ASP A 74 -7.17 -8.84 -15.97
CA ASP A 74 -6.47 -8.44 -14.74
C ASP A 74 -5.03 -7.95 -14.98
N LYS A 75 -4.54 -7.97 -16.23
CA LYS A 75 -3.19 -7.50 -16.61
C LYS A 75 -3.27 -6.11 -17.25
N LEU A 76 -2.23 -5.30 -17.02
CA LEU A 76 -2.01 -4.07 -17.78
C LEU A 76 -1.63 -4.38 -19.24
N ARG A 77 -2.27 -3.68 -20.18
CA ARG A 77 -1.86 -3.71 -21.58
C ARG A 77 -0.72 -2.74 -21.86
N ILE A 78 0.04 -3.00 -22.92
CA ILE A 78 1.19 -2.15 -23.29
C ILE A 78 0.73 -0.76 -23.73
N ASP A 79 -0.38 -0.65 -24.44
CA ASP A 79 -0.97 0.64 -24.85
C ASP A 79 -1.49 1.44 -23.66
N GLU A 80 -2.11 0.79 -22.67
CA GLU A 80 -2.48 1.41 -21.39
C GLU A 80 -1.24 1.92 -20.64
N PHE A 81 -0.19 1.10 -20.57
CA PHE A 81 1.08 1.47 -19.94
C PHE A 81 1.72 2.66 -20.67
N ASP A 82 1.95 2.57 -21.97
CA ASP A 82 2.60 3.64 -22.75
C ASP A 82 1.77 4.94 -22.71
N SER A 83 0.45 4.85 -22.86
CA SER A 83 -0.44 6.02 -22.80
C SER A 83 -0.39 6.70 -21.44
N PHE A 84 -0.26 5.94 -20.35
CA PHE A 84 -0.15 6.52 -19.02
C PHE A 84 1.08 7.43 -18.89
N HIS A 85 2.23 7.00 -19.42
CA HIS A 85 3.50 7.72 -19.25
C HIS A 85 3.60 9.02 -20.05
N SER A 86 2.77 9.18 -21.09
CA SER A 86 2.77 10.34 -22.00
C SER A 86 1.75 11.44 -21.63
N HIS A 87 1.12 11.40 -20.46
CA HIS A 87 0.21 12.47 -20.03
C HIS A 87 0.95 13.80 -19.80
N ASP A 88 0.30 14.92 -20.13
CA ASP A 88 0.93 16.25 -20.13
C ASP A 88 0.74 17.05 -18.84
N ASN A 89 -0.34 16.79 -18.10
CA ASN A 89 -0.71 17.54 -16.90
C ASN A 89 -1.12 16.61 -15.74
N LYS A 90 -1.20 17.19 -14.54
CA LYS A 90 -1.42 16.45 -13.29
C LYS A 90 -2.83 15.87 -13.22
N GLU A 91 -3.80 16.57 -13.80
CA GLU A 91 -5.21 16.14 -13.86
C GLU A 91 -5.37 14.89 -14.72
N ASP A 92 -4.70 14.83 -15.88
CA ASP A 92 -4.73 13.66 -16.76
C ASP A 92 -4.10 12.43 -16.09
N TYR A 93 -2.96 12.60 -15.40
CA TYR A 93 -2.36 11.51 -14.61
C TYR A 93 -3.28 11.08 -13.45
N ALA A 94 -3.92 12.02 -12.75
CA ALA A 94 -4.84 11.73 -11.66
C ALA A 94 -6.06 10.91 -12.15
N SER A 95 -6.73 11.38 -13.21
CA SER A 95 -7.88 10.65 -13.78
C SER A 95 -7.49 9.27 -14.30
N ALA A 96 -6.30 9.11 -14.89
CA ALA A 96 -5.83 7.80 -15.31
C ALA A 96 -5.61 6.84 -14.12
N PHE A 97 -5.15 7.36 -12.97
CA PHE A 97 -5.06 6.56 -11.75
C PHE A 97 -6.42 6.19 -11.18
N GLU A 98 -7.37 7.13 -11.13
CA GLU A 98 -8.75 6.89 -10.67
C GLU A 98 -9.38 5.74 -11.48
N ASP A 99 -9.29 5.80 -12.82
CA ASP A 99 -9.78 4.75 -13.72
C ASP A 99 -9.14 3.39 -13.45
N LEU A 100 -7.85 3.36 -13.09
CA LEU A 100 -7.10 2.12 -12.83
C LEU A 100 -7.34 1.55 -11.43
N VAL A 101 -7.71 2.38 -10.46
CA VAL A 101 -8.09 1.96 -9.11
C VAL A 101 -9.40 1.15 -9.14
N GLU A 102 -10.33 1.52 -10.02
CA GLU A 102 -11.58 0.76 -10.18
C GLU A 102 -11.40 -0.60 -10.87
N GLN A 103 -10.22 -0.84 -11.46
CA GLN A 103 -9.95 -2.05 -12.23
C GLN A 103 -9.22 -3.10 -11.39
N GLY A 104 -9.87 -4.28 -11.27
CA GLY A 104 -9.29 -5.45 -10.64
C GLY A 104 -8.03 -5.93 -11.36
N GLY A 105 -6.98 -6.19 -10.58
CA GLY A 105 -5.69 -6.62 -11.03
C GLY A 105 -5.25 -7.97 -10.42
N GLU A 106 -3.98 -8.30 -10.61
CA GLU A 106 -3.35 -9.52 -10.11
C GLU A 106 -3.33 -9.58 -8.59
N HIS A 107 -3.46 -10.79 -8.06
CA HIS A 107 -3.30 -11.07 -6.63
C HIS A 107 -4.22 -10.27 -5.69
N GLY A 108 -5.37 -9.80 -6.21
CA GLY A 108 -6.32 -9.00 -5.44
C GLY A 108 -5.91 -7.54 -5.28
N ARG A 109 -4.94 -7.07 -6.08
CA ARG A 109 -4.55 -5.67 -6.20
C ARG A 109 -5.31 -4.97 -7.31
N THR A 110 -5.30 -3.63 -7.35
CA THR A 110 -5.80 -2.90 -8.52
C THR A 110 -4.78 -2.90 -9.66
N LYS A 111 -5.21 -2.49 -10.86
CA LYS A 111 -4.28 -2.18 -11.94
C LYS A 111 -3.42 -0.95 -11.65
N ALA A 112 -3.89 0.01 -10.85
CA ALA A 112 -3.07 1.16 -10.47
C ALA A 112 -1.81 0.73 -9.70
N ASN A 113 -1.95 -0.22 -8.77
CA ASN A 113 -0.82 -0.78 -8.05
C ASN A 113 0.17 -1.53 -8.97
N GLN A 114 -0.34 -2.33 -9.92
CA GLN A 114 0.52 -2.98 -10.92
C GLN A 114 1.28 -2.00 -11.80
N LEU A 115 0.63 -0.92 -12.23
CA LEU A 115 1.26 0.13 -13.02
C LEU A 115 2.42 0.74 -12.22
N LEU A 116 2.15 1.18 -10.99
CA LEU A 116 3.16 1.74 -10.10
C LEU A 116 4.35 0.78 -9.88
N ASP A 117 4.09 -0.51 -9.65
CA ASP A 117 5.13 -1.53 -9.46
C ASP A 117 6.00 -1.78 -10.71
N GLN A 118 5.46 -1.52 -11.91
CA GLN A 118 6.15 -1.76 -13.19
C GLN A 118 6.81 -0.50 -13.77
N THR A 119 6.36 0.69 -13.35
CA THR A 119 6.88 1.98 -13.80
C THR A 119 8.24 2.29 -13.19
N SER A 120 9.18 2.76 -14.01
CA SER A 120 10.38 3.47 -13.55
C SER A 120 10.23 4.96 -13.76
N LEU A 121 10.90 5.78 -12.94
CA LEU A 121 10.92 7.23 -13.14
C LEU A 121 11.42 7.63 -14.55
N ASN A 122 12.27 6.83 -15.17
CA ASN A 122 12.76 7.08 -16.55
C ASN A 122 11.69 6.87 -17.62
N ASP A 123 10.61 6.17 -17.31
CA ASP A 123 9.51 5.93 -18.22
C ASP A 123 8.57 7.15 -18.28
N ILE A 124 8.56 8.00 -17.24
CA ILE A 124 7.66 9.15 -17.11
C ILE A 124 8.17 10.34 -17.94
N GLU A 125 7.42 10.74 -18.97
CA GLU A 125 7.79 11.88 -19.82
C GLU A 125 7.71 13.21 -19.05
N ASN A 126 6.65 13.38 -18.25
CA ASN A 126 6.35 14.61 -17.53
C ASN A 126 6.38 14.40 -16.01
N VAL A 127 7.60 14.32 -15.45
CA VAL A 127 7.85 13.99 -14.04
C VAL A 127 7.17 14.95 -13.06
N LYS A 128 7.18 16.27 -13.32
CA LYS A 128 6.59 17.25 -12.38
C LYS A 128 5.06 17.12 -12.31
N PRO A 129 4.31 17.08 -13.43
CA PRO A 129 2.89 16.74 -13.40
C PRO A 129 2.56 15.42 -12.71
N PHE A 130 3.30 14.35 -13.00
CA PHE A 130 3.16 13.06 -12.32
C PHE A 130 3.37 13.17 -10.81
N PHE A 131 4.37 13.92 -10.36
CA PHE A 131 4.60 14.17 -8.94
C PHE A 131 3.37 14.80 -8.26
N TYR A 132 2.77 15.84 -8.87
CA TYR A 132 1.58 16.47 -8.30
C TYR A 132 0.37 15.54 -8.30
N SER A 133 0.18 14.71 -9.32
CA SER A 133 -0.96 13.79 -9.36
C SER A 133 -0.93 12.79 -8.22
N LEU A 134 0.25 12.38 -7.74
CA LEU A 134 0.36 11.53 -6.55
C LEU A 134 -0.25 12.18 -5.30
N PHE A 135 -0.19 13.51 -5.17
CA PHE A 135 -0.83 14.24 -4.07
C PHE A 135 -2.31 14.53 -4.31
N ILE A 136 -2.80 14.36 -5.54
CA ILE A 136 -4.24 14.39 -5.84
C ILE A 136 -4.85 13.06 -5.39
N VAL A 137 -4.41 11.94 -5.97
CA VAL A 137 -5.04 10.61 -5.83
C VAL A 137 -4.38 9.69 -4.79
N GLY A 138 -3.37 10.17 -4.08
CA GLY A 138 -2.54 9.36 -3.18
C GLY A 138 -3.33 8.57 -2.13
N ASP A 139 -4.31 9.22 -1.50
CA ASP A 139 -5.16 8.58 -0.50
C ASP A 139 -6.03 7.48 -1.11
N ASP A 140 -6.54 7.67 -2.33
CA ASP A 140 -7.34 6.68 -3.03
C ASP A 140 -6.50 5.46 -3.43
N LEU A 141 -5.29 5.69 -3.95
CA LEU A 141 -4.33 4.62 -4.26
C LEU A 141 -3.97 3.81 -3.01
N ILE A 142 -3.77 4.46 -1.87
CA ILE A 142 -3.45 3.81 -0.59
C ILE A 142 -4.64 3.02 -0.06
N ARG A 143 -5.86 3.57 -0.15
CA ARG A 143 -7.09 2.91 0.31
C ARG A 143 -7.38 1.65 -0.51
N ALA A 144 -7.20 1.73 -1.83
CA ALA A 144 -7.45 0.63 -2.73
C ALA A 144 -6.45 -0.52 -2.55
N ASP A 145 -5.17 -0.19 -2.32
CA ASP A 145 -4.09 -1.16 -2.19
C ASP A 145 -3.22 -0.90 -0.96
N PRO A 146 -3.74 -1.12 0.26
CA PRO A 146 -2.98 -0.92 1.48
C PRO A 146 -1.85 -1.95 1.61
N SER A 147 -0.83 -1.61 2.39
CA SER A 147 0.18 -2.58 2.81
C SER A 147 -0.38 -3.48 3.92
N TYR A 148 -0.37 -4.79 3.70
CA TYR A 148 -0.84 -5.79 4.66
C TYR A 148 0.26 -6.28 5.62
N SER A 149 1.53 -5.93 5.38
CA SER A 149 2.67 -6.31 6.23
C SER A 149 3.92 -5.51 5.90
N ALA A 150 4.94 -5.56 6.77
CA ALA A 150 6.24 -4.93 6.50
C ALA A 150 6.97 -5.48 5.25
N LEU A 151 6.59 -6.67 4.76
CA LEU A 151 7.16 -7.26 3.53
C LEU A 151 6.30 -6.98 2.29
N ASP A 152 5.12 -6.40 2.48
CA ASP A 152 4.18 -6.06 1.44
C ASP A 152 4.28 -4.56 1.15
N ARG A 153 4.65 -4.24 -0.09
CA ARG A 153 4.97 -2.86 -0.47
C ARG A 153 3.71 -2.01 -0.60
N GLY A 154 2.53 -2.57 -0.87
CA GLY A 154 1.29 -1.80 -1.06
C GLY A 154 1.46 -0.60 -2.02
N SER A 155 0.47 0.27 -2.13
CA SER A 155 0.64 1.54 -2.86
C SER A 155 1.43 2.56 -2.04
N ASN A 156 1.32 2.55 -0.72
CA ASN A 156 1.95 3.54 0.15
C ASN A 156 3.48 3.54 0.02
N TRP A 157 4.17 2.38 0.03
CA TRP A 157 5.64 2.38 -0.10
C TRP A 157 6.11 2.70 -1.51
N VAL A 158 5.37 2.28 -2.54
CA VAL A 158 5.74 2.56 -3.93
C VAL A 158 5.61 4.05 -4.23
N ILE A 159 4.54 4.69 -3.75
CA ILE A 159 4.37 6.15 -3.86
C ILE A 159 5.49 6.89 -3.13
N LEU A 160 5.88 6.46 -1.92
CA LEU A 160 7.00 7.06 -1.19
C LEU A 160 8.30 7.00 -2.01
N GLU A 161 8.61 5.85 -2.60
CA GLU A 161 9.81 5.68 -3.43
C GLU A 161 9.80 6.62 -4.64
N PHE A 162 8.66 6.79 -5.32
CA PHE A 162 8.55 7.76 -6.41
C PHE A 162 8.76 9.20 -5.93
N ILE A 163 8.16 9.59 -4.81
CA ILE A 163 8.34 10.92 -4.23
C ILE A 163 9.83 11.14 -3.92
N ASP A 164 10.49 10.16 -3.29
CA ASP A 164 11.91 10.27 -2.94
C ASP A 164 12.80 10.31 -4.18
N ASP A 165 12.63 9.42 -5.16
CA ASP A 165 13.41 9.40 -6.41
C ASP A 165 13.29 10.75 -7.16
N ILE A 166 12.08 11.31 -7.22
CA ILE A 166 11.83 12.60 -7.86
C ILE A 166 12.53 13.72 -7.10
N LEU A 167 12.40 13.78 -5.78
CA LEU A 167 13.03 14.81 -4.96
C LEU A 167 14.56 14.69 -4.97
N GLU A 168 15.09 13.47 -4.96
CA GLU A 168 16.53 13.19 -5.05
C GLU A 168 17.14 13.71 -6.35
N SER A 169 16.40 13.66 -7.45
CA SER A 169 16.80 14.24 -8.74
C SER A 169 16.94 15.78 -8.70
N MET A 170 16.40 16.43 -7.67
CA MET A 170 16.38 17.88 -7.52
C MET A 170 17.40 18.41 -6.50
N VAL A 171 17.71 19.71 -6.63
CA VAL A 171 18.50 20.44 -5.64
C VAL A 171 17.76 20.49 -4.31
N ARG A 172 18.44 20.13 -3.22
CA ARG A 172 17.83 19.99 -1.89
C ARG A 172 17.02 21.19 -1.40
N ASP A 173 17.51 22.40 -1.69
CA ASP A 173 16.87 23.64 -1.22
C ASP A 173 15.49 23.88 -1.84
N VAL A 174 15.20 23.30 -3.02
CA VAL A 174 13.90 23.47 -3.68
C VAL A 174 12.86 22.40 -3.31
N ARG A 175 13.30 21.27 -2.72
CA ARG A 175 12.43 20.11 -2.40
C ARG A 175 11.25 20.49 -1.51
N GLY A 176 11.53 21.24 -0.44
CA GLY A 176 10.50 21.68 0.50
C GLY A 176 9.43 22.56 -0.15
N GLY A 177 9.82 23.46 -1.07
CA GLY A 177 8.85 24.30 -1.77
C GLY A 177 8.00 23.53 -2.78
N LEU A 178 8.55 22.49 -3.41
CA LEU A 178 7.78 21.62 -4.30
C LEU A 178 6.73 20.80 -3.53
N LEU A 179 7.12 20.24 -2.38
CA LEU A 179 6.20 19.52 -1.50
C LEU A 179 5.10 20.44 -0.95
N ASP A 180 5.46 21.66 -0.55
CA ASP A 180 4.51 22.67 -0.06
C ASP A 180 3.42 22.95 -1.10
N GLU A 181 3.82 23.20 -2.35
CA GLU A 181 2.90 23.39 -3.48
C GLU A 181 2.05 22.15 -3.73
N ALA A 182 2.65 20.95 -3.73
CA ALA A 182 1.92 19.72 -4.03
C ALA A 182 0.92 19.32 -2.94
N ILE A 183 1.27 19.48 -1.67
CA ILE A 183 0.37 19.20 -0.54
C ILE A 183 -0.77 20.22 -0.52
N SER A 184 -0.47 21.49 -0.82
CA SER A 184 -1.49 22.55 -0.83
C SER A 184 -2.50 22.37 -1.97
N GLU A 185 -2.04 21.99 -3.16
CA GLU A 185 -2.88 21.84 -4.36
C GLU A 185 -3.51 20.46 -4.53
N GLY A 186 -2.95 19.41 -3.93
CA GLY A 186 -3.47 18.05 -4.01
C GLY A 186 -4.66 17.82 -3.09
N ASP A 187 -5.38 16.70 -3.23
CA ASP A 187 -6.56 16.36 -2.44
C ASP A 187 -6.27 15.37 -1.30
N SER A 188 -5.11 14.70 -1.35
CA SER A 188 -4.72 13.72 -0.34
C SER A 188 -4.38 14.37 1.01
N VAL A 189 -4.95 13.81 2.07
CA VAL A 189 -4.75 14.23 3.46
C VAL A 189 -3.76 13.30 4.17
N TYR A 190 -3.90 11.99 3.98
CA TYR A 190 -3.04 11.00 4.64
C TYR A 190 -1.66 10.87 4.00
N LEU A 191 -1.53 10.88 2.68
CA LEU A 191 -0.23 10.75 2.02
C LEU A 191 0.80 11.78 2.53
N PRO A 192 0.49 13.09 2.64
CA PRO A 192 1.40 14.06 3.25
C PRO A 192 1.80 13.72 4.69
N VAL A 193 0.84 13.28 5.52
CA VAL A 193 1.11 12.84 6.89
C VAL A 193 2.11 11.69 6.90
N PHE A 194 1.86 10.68 6.08
CA PHE A 194 2.71 9.50 5.95
C PHE A 194 4.12 9.85 5.46
N TYR A 195 4.24 10.71 4.45
CA TYR A 195 5.53 11.16 3.92
C TYR A 195 6.37 11.91 4.97
N ILE A 196 5.76 12.87 5.66
CA ILE A 196 6.46 13.66 6.69
C ILE A 196 6.84 12.77 7.89
N GLU A 197 5.98 11.83 8.30
CA GLU A 197 6.34 10.84 9.32
C GLU A 197 7.54 9.98 8.90
N SER A 198 7.59 9.53 7.64
CA SER A 198 8.70 8.73 7.12
C SER A 198 10.02 9.51 7.16
N THR A 199 10.02 10.75 6.67
CA THR A 199 11.24 11.59 6.63
C THR A 199 11.75 11.98 8.02
N LEU A 200 10.89 12.03 9.04
CA LEU A 200 11.29 12.29 10.43
C LEU A 200 12.24 11.22 11.00
N ARG A 201 12.23 10.00 10.45
CA ARG A 201 13.16 8.92 10.85
C ARG A 201 14.62 9.29 10.59
N GLU A 202 14.88 10.01 9.51
CA GLU A 202 16.23 10.53 9.19
C GLU A 202 16.76 11.51 10.25
N HIS A 203 15.85 12.09 11.05
CA HIS A 203 16.16 13.00 12.15
C HIS A 203 16.17 12.29 13.51
N GLY A 204 16.05 10.95 13.54
CA GLY A 204 16.08 10.13 14.75
C GLY A 204 14.76 10.13 15.53
N VAL A 205 13.66 10.52 14.89
CA VAL A 205 12.32 10.51 15.48
C VAL A 205 11.59 9.24 15.04
N GLY A 206 10.88 8.56 15.96
CA GLY A 206 10.04 7.40 15.61
C GLY A 206 10.63 6.01 15.90
N GLY A 207 11.69 5.90 16.71
CA GLY A 207 12.05 4.66 17.41
C GLY A 207 12.72 3.53 16.61
N GLY A 208 13.10 3.76 15.34
CA GLY A 208 13.74 2.76 14.48
C GLY A 208 15.27 2.72 14.57
N ASP A 209 15.93 3.78 14.07
CA ASP A 209 17.40 3.88 14.06
C ASP A 209 17.90 4.71 15.25
N PRO A 210 18.93 4.24 15.98
CA PRO A 210 19.41 4.90 17.20
C PRO A 210 20.16 6.22 16.92
N GLU A 211 20.56 6.48 15.67
CA GLU A 211 21.30 7.70 15.30
C GLU A 211 20.68 8.39 14.08
N PRO A 212 20.45 9.71 14.15
CA PRO A 212 19.97 10.47 13.00
C PRO A 212 21.02 10.52 11.90
N LEU A 213 20.58 10.55 10.63
CA LEU A 213 21.48 10.69 9.49
C LEU A 213 22.25 12.02 9.55
N GLU A 214 23.39 12.08 8.87
CA GLU A 214 24.13 13.33 8.69
C GLU A 214 23.26 14.38 8.00
N LYS A 215 23.39 15.65 8.39
CA LYS A 215 22.51 16.73 7.89
C LYS A 215 22.50 16.86 6.37
N THR A 216 23.57 16.47 5.70
CA THR A 216 23.71 16.51 4.23
C THR A 216 23.08 15.31 3.52
N GLN A 217 22.78 14.23 4.25
CA GLN A 217 22.15 13.02 3.72
C GLN A 217 20.63 13.04 3.85
N ARG A 218 20.08 13.89 4.74
CA ARG A 218 18.63 13.98 4.97
C ARG A 218 17.90 14.57 3.76
N MET A 219 16.80 13.95 3.36
CA MET A 219 15.92 14.38 2.28
C MET A 219 15.48 15.84 2.49
N LEU A 220 15.01 16.14 3.70
CA LEU A 220 14.55 17.45 4.11
C LEU A 220 15.34 17.98 5.32
N THR A 221 15.48 19.30 5.38
CA THR A 221 15.95 19.97 6.60
C THR A 221 14.84 20.01 7.65
N GLN A 222 15.21 20.13 8.93
CA GLN A 222 14.23 20.27 10.01
C GLN A 222 13.29 21.47 9.77
N SER A 223 13.83 22.60 9.29
CA SER A 223 13.02 23.80 9.00
C SER A 223 12.02 23.58 7.87
N GLN A 224 12.35 22.78 6.86
CA GLN A 224 11.40 22.41 5.80
C GLN A 224 10.30 21.51 6.37
N ILE A 225 10.65 20.51 7.19
CA ILE A 225 9.68 19.64 7.85
C ILE A 225 8.71 20.45 8.73
N ASP A 226 9.23 21.36 9.56
CA ASP A 226 8.40 22.17 10.44
C ASP A 226 7.45 23.09 9.65
N SER A 227 7.88 23.60 8.49
CA SER A 227 7.00 24.35 7.58
C SER A 227 5.91 23.45 6.99
N LEU A 228 6.28 22.29 6.48
CA LEU A 228 5.36 21.35 5.84
C LEU A 228 4.34 20.78 6.83
N LYS A 229 4.71 20.56 8.10
CA LYS A 229 3.76 20.17 9.14
C LYS A 229 2.61 21.16 9.27
N ASN A 230 2.87 22.46 9.19
CA ASN A 230 1.81 23.47 9.25
C ASN A 230 0.88 23.37 8.03
N VAL A 231 1.44 23.14 6.84
CA VAL A 231 0.64 22.95 5.61
C VAL A 231 -0.26 21.71 5.74
N VAL A 232 0.29 20.61 6.25
CA VAL A 232 -0.47 19.37 6.48
C VAL A 232 -1.56 19.58 7.54
N VAL A 233 -1.27 20.27 8.65
CA VAL A 233 -2.28 20.58 9.66
C VAL A 233 -3.43 21.40 9.06
N SER A 234 -3.12 22.44 8.28
CA SER A 234 -4.17 23.21 7.58
C SER A 234 -4.98 22.36 6.60
N LYS A 235 -4.35 21.37 5.96
CA LYS A 235 -5.05 20.42 5.07
C LYS A 235 -6.02 19.52 5.83
N ILE A 236 -5.60 19.02 6.99
CA ILE A 236 -6.45 18.20 7.88
C ILE A 236 -7.62 19.04 8.40
N GLU A 237 -7.37 20.28 8.84
CA GLU A 237 -8.39 21.21 9.29
C GLU A 237 -9.43 21.49 8.19
N GLN A 238 -8.97 21.72 6.96
CA GLN A 238 -9.86 21.90 5.82
C GLN A 238 -10.75 20.66 5.58
N ALA A 239 -10.16 19.46 5.59
CA ALA A 239 -10.90 18.21 5.41
C ALA A 239 -11.90 17.96 6.56
N ALA A 240 -11.58 18.40 7.78
CA ALA A 240 -12.49 18.37 8.92
C ALA A 240 -13.68 19.31 8.72
N ASP A 241 -13.42 20.57 8.33
CA ASP A 241 -14.46 21.58 8.07
C ASP A 241 -15.39 21.19 6.90
N GLU A 242 -14.86 20.47 5.92
CA GLU A 242 -15.60 19.98 4.75
C GLU A 242 -16.32 18.64 5.00
N ASN A 243 -16.23 18.06 6.20
CA ASN A 243 -16.77 16.74 6.58
C ASN A 243 -16.25 15.59 5.70
N GLN A 244 -15.00 15.69 5.28
CA GLN A 244 -14.32 14.67 4.45
C GLN A 244 -13.37 13.80 5.28
N LEU A 245 -12.98 14.26 6.48
CA LEU A 245 -11.94 13.62 7.28
C LEU A 245 -12.25 12.16 7.66
N GLU A 246 -13.52 11.81 7.91
CA GLU A 246 -13.94 10.42 8.22
C GLU A 246 -13.63 9.42 7.09
N SER A 247 -13.53 9.90 5.85
CA SER A 247 -13.23 9.04 4.69
C SER A 247 -11.74 8.86 4.42
N VAL A 248 -10.89 9.60 5.12
CA VAL A 248 -9.43 9.60 4.91
C VAL A 248 -8.84 8.27 5.38
N PRO A 249 -7.98 7.60 4.57
CA PRO A 249 -7.38 6.34 4.97
C PRO A 249 -6.45 6.52 6.17
N ASN A 250 -6.37 5.51 7.05
CA ASN A 250 -5.56 5.55 8.28
C ASN A 250 -5.87 6.80 9.14
N LEU A 251 -7.16 7.07 9.34
CA LEU A 251 -7.67 8.20 10.11
C LEU A 251 -7.02 8.30 11.51
N ASP A 252 -6.78 7.17 12.18
CA ASP A 252 -6.07 7.09 13.47
C ASP A 252 -4.73 7.84 13.44
N ARG A 253 -3.93 7.60 12.40
CA ARG A 253 -2.64 8.25 12.21
C ARG A 253 -2.78 9.73 11.90
N VAL A 254 -3.77 10.09 11.07
CA VAL A 254 -4.04 11.49 10.73
C VAL A 254 -4.41 12.28 11.99
N LEU A 255 -5.32 11.76 12.82
CA LEU A 255 -5.73 12.39 14.08
C LEU A 255 -4.57 12.56 15.04
N LEU A 256 -3.72 11.53 15.18
CA LEU A 256 -2.55 11.60 16.04
C LEU A 256 -1.52 12.62 15.57
N LYS A 257 -1.26 12.69 14.26
CA LYS A 257 -0.33 13.70 13.73
C LYS A 257 -0.93 15.10 13.75
N TRP A 258 -2.25 15.23 13.62
CA TRP A 258 -2.91 16.51 13.83
C TRP A 258 -2.73 17.01 15.27
N GLU A 259 -2.94 16.15 16.27
CA GLU A 259 -2.70 16.49 17.68
C GLU A 259 -1.21 16.75 17.97
N GLU A 260 -0.30 15.96 17.40
CA GLU A 260 1.15 16.11 17.63
C GLU A 260 1.75 17.36 16.95
N TRP A 261 1.22 17.76 15.78
CA TRP A 261 1.81 18.83 14.97
C TRP A 261 1.10 20.17 15.10
N SER A 262 -0.17 20.16 15.51
CA SER A 262 -0.87 21.41 15.82
C SER A 262 -0.47 21.95 17.19
N THR A 263 -0.88 23.18 17.47
CA THR A 263 -0.70 23.82 18.80
C THR A 263 -2.01 23.91 19.58
N SER A 264 -3.09 23.40 18.99
CA SER A 264 -4.46 23.41 19.50
C SER A 264 -4.89 21.98 19.85
N ASN A 265 -6.00 21.83 20.57
CA ASN A 265 -6.61 20.52 20.81
C ASN A 265 -7.67 20.18 19.74
N GLN A 266 -7.56 20.74 18.53
CA GLN A 266 -8.62 20.65 17.52
C GLN A 266 -8.91 19.20 17.11
N ALA A 267 -7.91 18.32 17.09
CA ALA A 267 -8.13 16.90 16.80
C ALA A 267 -9.04 16.24 17.85
N LYS A 268 -8.81 16.53 19.14
CA LYS A 268 -9.65 16.01 20.23
C LYS A 268 -11.05 16.60 20.22
N GLU A 269 -11.15 17.90 19.97
CA GLU A 269 -12.45 18.60 19.84
C GLU A 269 -13.26 18.01 18.69
N TRP A 270 -12.63 17.82 17.53
CA TRP A 270 -13.26 17.19 16.37
C TRP A 270 -13.75 15.77 16.68
N VAL A 271 -12.92 14.93 17.32
CA VAL A 271 -13.34 13.57 17.70
C VAL A 271 -14.53 13.60 18.66
N SER A 272 -14.53 14.50 19.64
CA SER A 272 -15.65 14.64 20.59
C SER A 272 -16.94 15.04 19.87
N ASP A 273 -16.86 15.98 18.92
CA ASP A 273 -18.00 16.46 18.16
C ASP A 273 -18.60 15.36 17.26
N VAL A 274 -17.78 14.64 16.50
CA VAL A 274 -18.28 13.55 15.63
C VAL A 274 -18.76 12.33 16.41
N SER A 275 -18.23 12.11 17.63
CA SER A 275 -18.65 11.00 18.50
C SER A 275 -20.06 11.18 19.09
N THR A 276 -20.72 12.32 18.82
CA THR A 276 -22.14 12.50 19.15
C THR A 276 -23.08 11.72 18.24
N ASP A 277 -22.61 11.33 17.06
CA ASP A 277 -23.30 10.44 16.13
C ASP A 277 -22.72 9.02 16.23
N THR A 278 -23.60 8.01 16.26
CA THR A 278 -23.17 6.61 16.46
C THR A 278 -22.40 6.07 15.25
N ASP A 279 -22.80 6.41 14.03
CA ASP A 279 -22.14 5.90 12.82
C ASP A 279 -20.73 6.51 12.71
N SER A 280 -20.61 7.82 12.91
CA SER A 280 -19.31 8.50 12.93
C SER A 280 -18.40 8.03 14.08
N LEU A 281 -18.94 7.77 15.27
CA LEU A 281 -18.19 7.17 16.36
C LEU A 281 -17.63 5.79 15.96
N LEU A 282 -18.43 4.94 15.33
CA LEU A 282 -17.98 3.62 14.86
C LEU A 282 -16.86 3.75 13.83
N VAL A 283 -16.92 4.73 12.92
CA VAL A 283 -15.84 5.03 11.97
C VAL A 283 -14.55 5.39 12.70
N VAL A 284 -14.61 6.30 13.68
CA VAL A 284 -13.44 6.70 14.47
C VAL A 284 -12.87 5.51 15.25
N LEU A 285 -13.70 4.75 15.96
CA LEU A 285 -13.25 3.58 16.72
C LEU A 285 -12.62 2.51 15.81
N ASN A 286 -13.24 2.23 14.67
CA ASN A 286 -12.73 1.25 13.72
C ASN A 286 -11.35 1.65 13.16
N SER A 287 -11.07 2.94 13.02
CA SER A 287 -9.77 3.42 12.54
C SER A 287 -8.60 3.02 13.42
N PHE A 288 -8.82 2.83 14.73
CA PHE A 288 -7.78 2.42 15.69
C PHE A 288 -7.60 0.89 15.79
N ILE A 289 -8.43 0.10 15.10
CA ILE A 289 -8.30 -1.35 15.12
C ILE A 289 -7.11 -1.78 14.27
N SER A 290 -6.22 -2.54 14.91
CA SER A 290 -5.09 -3.18 14.25
C SER A 290 -5.36 -4.67 14.02
N GLN A 291 -4.77 -5.21 12.97
CA GLN A 291 -4.82 -6.64 12.66
C GLN A 291 -3.42 -7.25 12.67
N SER A 292 -3.30 -8.40 13.33
CA SER A 292 -2.08 -9.20 13.33
C SER A 292 -2.35 -10.59 12.77
N ARG A 293 -1.54 -11.01 11.81
CA ARG A 293 -1.56 -12.40 11.32
C ARG A 293 -0.67 -13.26 12.18
N TYR A 294 -1.12 -14.47 12.48
CA TYR A 294 -0.31 -15.46 13.15
C TYR A 294 -0.36 -16.79 12.42
N ALA A 295 0.74 -17.53 12.52
CA ALA A 295 0.83 -18.89 12.04
C ALA A 295 1.65 -19.72 13.03
N SER A 296 1.13 -20.89 13.36
CA SER A 296 1.76 -21.91 14.18
C SER A 296 1.68 -23.26 13.44
N ALA A 297 2.31 -24.29 13.99
CA ALA A 297 2.26 -25.63 13.40
C ALA A 297 0.83 -26.22 13.32
N TYR A 298 -0.13 -25.69 14.08
CA TYR A 298 -1.48 -26.24 14.20
C TYR A 298 -2.57 -25.28 13.74
N GLU A 299 -2.29 -23.98 13.73
CA GLU A 299 -3.30 -22.94 13.53
C GLU A 299 -2.67 -21.70 12.91
N SER A 300 -3.35 -21.11 11.94
CA SER A 300 -3.05 -19.80 11.39
C SER A 300 -4.33 -18.98 11.32
N GLY A 301 -4.24 -17.70 11.60
CA GLY A 301 -5.39 -16.81 11.58
C GLY A 301 -4.99 -15.34 11.66
N THR A 302 -6.01 -14.50 11.82
CA THR A 302 -5.86 -13.06 12.04
C THR A 302 -6.49 -12.73 13.39
N GLN A 303 -5.83 -11.86 14.16
CA GLN A 303 -6.33 -11.32 15.41
C GLN A 303 -6.51 -9.81 15.23
N SER A 304 -7.73 -9.32 15.43
CA SER A 304 -7.98 -7.89 15.62
C SER A 304 -7.75 -7.50 17.07
N PHE A 305 -7.17 -6.33 17.29
CA PHE A 305 -6.86 -5.80 18.61
C PHE A 305 -6.81 -4.27 18.55
N VAL A 306 -6.87 -3.62 19.72
CA VAL A 306 -6.74 -2.16 19.86
C VAL A 306 -5.70 -1.84 20.92
N ASP A 307 -4.79 -0.92 20.63
CA ASP A 307 -3.91 -0.39 21.65
C ASP A 307 -4.60 0.76 22.39
N ILE A 308 -5.11 0.50 23.60
CA ILE A 308 -5.84 1.51 24.37
C ILE A 308 -4.94 2.71 24.66
N GLU A 309 -3.66 2.52 24.97
CA GLU A 309 -2.73 3.63 25.21
C GLU A 309 -2.57 4.53 23.99
N TYR A 310 -2.66 3.96 22.78
CA TYR A 310 -2.62 4.71 21.54
C TYR A 310 -3.89 5.55 21.34
N VAL A 311 -5.07 4.98 21.59
CA VAL A 311 -6.36 5.69 21.52
C VAL A 311 -6.39 6.85 22.52
N LEU A 312 -5.85 6.63 23.73
CA LEU A 312 -5.85 7.62 24.81
C LEU A 312 -5.02 8.89 24.53
N LYS A 313 -4.24 8.91 23.45
CA LYS A 313 -3.57 10.14 23.00
C LYS A 313 -4.54 11.15 22.40
N ILE A 314 -5.70 10.69 21.90
CA ILE A 314 -6.74 11.52 21.28
C ILE A 314 -8.04 11.53 22.07
N ILE A 315 -8.39 10.44 22.75
CA ILE A 315 -9.68 10.31 23.44
C ILE A 315 -9.45 10.08 24.94
N ASP A 316 -10.12 10.84 25.80
CA ASP A 316 -10.05 10.61 27.24
C ASP A 316 -10.70 9.27 27.62
N LEU A 317 -10.11 8.54 28.58
CA LEU A 317 -10.56 7.19 28.95
C LEU A 317 -12.00 7.15 29.46
N SER A 318 -12.43 8.19 30.19
CA SER A 318 -13.82 8.30 30.67
C SER A 318 -14.80 8.34 29.50
N ASP A 319 -14.49 9.19 28.53
CA ASP A 319 -15.37 9.51 27.42
C ASP A 319 -15.43 8.31 26.47
N LEU A 320 -14.28 7.71 26.17
CA LEU A 320 -14.19 6.47 25.39
C LEU A 320 -15.04 5.34 25.98
N LYS A 321 -14.99 5.14 27.31
CA LYS A 321 -15.81 4.13 27.98
C LYS A 321 -17.28 4.47 27.94
N GLU A 322 -17.63 5.73 28.19
CA GLU A 322 -19.02 6.20 28.14
C GLU A 322 -19.61 5.97 26.74
N TRP A 323 -18.90 6.39 25.69
CA TRP A 323 -19.28 6.21 24.30
C TRP A 323 -19.45 4.74 23.92
N VAL A 324 -18.47 3.88 24.23
CA VAL A 324 -18.58 2.45 23.93
C VAL A 324 -19.75 1.80 24.69
N SER A 325 -20.04 2.25 25.92
CA SER A 325 -21.13 1.72 26.74
C SER A 325 -22.53 2.21 26.35
N SER A 326 -22.62 3.35 25.65
CA SER A 326 -23.89 3.97 25.26
C SER A 326 -24.44 3.42 23.95
N ILE A 327 -23.62 2.72 23.17
CA ILE A 327 -24.03 2.09 21.90
C ILE A 327 -24.98 0.91 22.19
N ASP A 328 -26.15 0.94 21.57
CA ASP A 328 -27.11 -0.16 21.63
C ASP A 328 -26.67 -1.30 20.71
N LYS A 329 -26.26 -2.42 21.31
CA LYS A 329 -25.73 -3.58 20.59
C LYS A 329 -26.81 -4.38 19.85
N GLU A 330 -28.09 -4.19 20.16
CA GLU A 330 -29.18 -4.93 19.50
C GLU A 330 -29.40 -4.47 18.05
N ASP A 331 -29.02 -3.23 17.74
CA ASP A 331 -29.19 -2.61 16.41
C ASP A 331 -27.92 -2.65 15.55
N LEU A 332 -26.80 -3.16 16.08
CA LEU A 332 -25.52 -3.22 15.36
C LEU A 332 -25.45 -4.37 14.35
N GLU A 333 -24.78 -4.10 13.23
CA GLU A 333 -24.29 -5.16 12.36
C GLU A 333 -23.24 -6.01 13.06
N LYS A 334 -22.99 -7.22 12.54
CA LYS A 334 -22.07 -8.17 13.17
C LYS A 334 -20.67 -7.60 13.36
N ASP A 335 -20.16 -6.91 12.35
CA ASP A 335 -18.79 -6.39 12.35
C ASP A 335 -18.65 -5.22 13.33
N GLU A 336 -19.70 -4.41 13.50
CA GLU A 336 -19.77 -3.34 14.50
C GLU A 336 -19.87 -3.89 15.93
N ALA A 337 -20.66 -4.95 16.13
CA ALA A 337 -20.73 -5.63 17.43
C ALA A 337 -19.37 -6.27 17.79
N ASP A 338 -18.65 -6.83 16.81
CA ASP A 338 -17.30 -7.36 17.00
C ASP A 338 -16.29 -6.24 17.33
N LEU A 339 -16.40 -5.05 16.71
CA LEU A 339 -15.62 -3.85 17.04
C LEU A 339 -15.81 -3.45 18.51
N ILE A 340 -17.06 -3.33 18.97
CA ILE A 340 -17.36 -2.97 20.37
C ILE A 340 -16.79 -3.99 21.34
N ARG A 341 -16.91 -5.29 21.04
CA ARG A 341 -16.31 -6.36 21.86
C ARG A 341 -14.79 -6.24 21.96
N ILE A 342 -14.11 -5.83 20.88
CA ILE A 342 -12.66 -5.60 20.89
C ILE A 342 -12.31 -4.47 21.89
N TYR A 343 -13.06 -3.37 21.88
CA TYR A 343 -12.84 -2.27 22.83
C TYR A 343 -13.10 -2.67 24.29
N GLU A 344 -14.21 -3.37 24.55
CA GLU A 344 -14.52 -3.85 25.91
C GLU A 344 -13.41 -4.73 26.47
N LYS A 345 -12.91 -5.67 25.67
CA LYS A 345 -11.76 -6.50 26.03
C LYS A 345 -10.48 -5.69 26.19
N GLY A 346 -10.27 -4.68 25.35
CA GLY A 346 -9.16 -3.75 25.46
C GLY A 346 -9.15 -3.04 26.82
N PHE A 347 -10.31 -2.58 27.30
CA PHE A 347 -10.43 -1.98 28.63
C PHE A 347 -10.09 -2.96 29.75
N GLU A 348 -10.56 -4.20 29.68
CA GLU A 348 -10.23 -5.24 30.67
C GLU A 348 -8.72 -5.49 30.76
N LEU A 349 -8.06 -5.62 29.60
CA LEU A 349 -6.61 -5.80 29.52
C LEU A 349 -5.85 -4.59 30.08
N TYR A 350 -6.27 -3.38 29.70
CA TYR A 350 -5.69 -2.13 30.16
C TYR A 350 -5.80 -1.98 31.69
N GLU A 351 -6.97 -2.25 32.28
CA GLU A 351 -7.19 -2.20 33.73
C GLU A 351 -6.41 -3.27 34.49
N ALA A 352 -6.18 -4.43 33.88
CA ALA A 352 -5.31 -5.48 34.42
C ALA A 352 -3.81 -5.13 34.33
N GLY A 353 -3.45 -4.02 33.69
CA GLY A 353 -2.07 -3.61 33.45
C GLY A 353 -1.35 -4.47 32.41
N ALA A 354 -2.10 -5.11 31.51
CA ALA A 354 -1.56 -5.89 30.41
C ALA A 354 -1.26 -5.00 29.20
N ALA A 355 -0.28 -5.41 28.39
CA ALA A 355 0.11 -4.69 27.17
C ALA A 355 -0.96 -4.86 26.08
N THR A 356 -1.65 -3.77 25.73
CA THR A 356 -2.74 -3.75 24.73
C THR A 356 -2.24 -3.68 23.29
N ASP A 357 -0.99 -3.27 23.09
CA ASP A 357 -0.29 -3.22 21.81
C ASP A 357 0.23 -4.58 21.31
N ASP A 358 0.34 -5.59 22.20
CA ASP A 358 0.84 -6.92 21.85
C ASP A 358 -0.30 -7.89 21.50
N PRO A 359 -0.43 -8.33 20.22
CA PRO A 359 -1.45 -9.30 19.79
C PRO A 359 -1.39 -10.66 20.51
N SER A 360 -0.26 -11.01 21.13
CA SER A 360 -0.11 -12.25 21.89
C SER A 360 -0.91 -12.23 23.21
N THR A 361 -1.02 -11.06 23.85
CA THR A 361 -1.85 -10.81 25.04
C THR A 361 -3.32 -11.07 24.75
N TRP A 362 -3.79 -10.60 23.59
CA TRP A 362 -5.17 -10.76 23.13
C TRP A 362 -5.55 -12.23 22.88
N ARG A 363 -4.65 -13.04 22.32
CA ARG A 363 -4.92 -14.47 22.08
C ARG A 363 -4.90 -15.32 23.35
N THR A 364 -4.04 -14.96 24.29
CA THR A 364 -3.89 -15.73 25.54
C THR A 364 -5.12 -15.58 26.43
N SER A 365 -5.71 -14.38 26.48
CA SER A 365 -6.95 -14.12 27.22
C SER A 365 -8.16 -14.87 26.65
N GLU A 366 -8.29 -14.97 25.32
CA GLU A 366 -9.37 -15.75 24.66
C GLU A 366 -9.32 -17.24 25.01
N ARG A 367 -8.12 -17.85 24.98
CA ARG A 367 -7.95 -19.26 25.34
C ARG A 367 -8.26 -19.54 26.81
N ILE A 368 -8.03 -18.59 27.71
CA ILE A 368 -8.31 -18.74 29.14
C ILE A 368 -9.83 -18.70 29.39
N LEU A 369 -10.57 -17.88 28.64
CA LEU A 369 -12.04 -17.82 28.73
C LEU A 369 -12.70 -19.09 28.19
N ASP A 370 -12.23 -19.65 27.07
CA ASP A 370 -12.78 -20.89 26.52
C ASP A 370 -12.47 -22.11 27.40
N SER A 371 -11.25 -22.22 27.94
CA SER A 371 -10.85 -23.34 28.81
C SER A 371 -11.46 -23.31 30.22
N GLY A 372 -11.98 -22.15 30.66
CA GLY A 372 -12.75 -22.03 31.89
C GLY A 372 -14.23 -22.42 31.75
N SER A 373 -14.74 -22.60 30.52
CA SER A 373 -16.14 -22.95 30.24
C SER A 373 -16.40 -24.46 30.11
N GLU A 374 -15.35 -25.29 30.08
CA GLU A 374 -15.44 -26.77 30.10
C GLU A 374 -15.35 -27.39 31.50
N GLU A 375 -15.13 -26.58 32.54
CA GLU A 375 -15.18 -27.01 33.96
C GLU A 375 -16.28 -26.26 34.73
N SER A 376 -17.55 -26.47 34.37
CA SER A 376 -18.68 -26.21 35.28
C SER A 376 -19.83 -27.18 35.10
#